data_AF-A0A132B846-F1
#
_entry.id   AF-A0A132B846-F1
#
_cell.length_a   1.000
_cell.length_b   1.000
_cell.length_c   1.000
_cell.angle_alpha   90.00
_cell.angle_beta   90.00
_cell.angle_gamma   90.00
#
_symmetry.space_group_name_H-M   'P 1'
#
loop_
_entity.id
_entity.type
_entity.pdbx_description
1 polymer ?
#
loop_
_entity_poly.entity_id
_entity_poly.type
_entity_poly.pdbx_seq_one_letter_code
_entity_poly.pdbx_strand_id
1 'polypeptide(L)'
;MHLTSFFAFALLSLLRGASASIYNITFPATVEVHKQFNVTLLTEGNIQTSQDVVVVFGLQPGSGLEGSLGYYKLTTHSLGPAVSNVEYPIVFKAILPPNFPSTNAKYPVTATVFSLLGTYNTPSFATFSDTVSTTGY
;
A
#
# COMPACT_ATOMS: atom_id res chain seq x y z
N MET A 1 -10.20 -62.07 -16.15
CA MET A 1 -9.78 -61.73 -14.77
C MET A 1 -8.80 -60.58 -14.89
N HIS A 2 -9.26 -59.35 -14.60
CA HIS A 2 -8.86 -58.54 -13.43
C HIS A 2 -7.34 -58.26 -13.44
N LEU A 3 -6.84 -57.02 -13.48
CA LEU A 3 -7.29 -55.85 -12.73
C LEU A 3 -6.69 -54.58 -13.38
N THR A 4 -7.53 -53.59 -13.66
CA THR A 4 -7.16 -52.25 -14.10
C THR A 4 -6.32 -51.54 -13.03
N SER A 5 -5.09 -51.14 -13.37
CA SER A 5 -4.25 -50.35 -12.47
C SER A 5 -4.65 -48.86 -12.58
N PHE A 6 -5.52 -48.44 -11.66
CA PHE A 6 -5.73 -47.02 -11.34
C PHE A 6 -4.69 -46.64 -10.28
N PHE A 7 -3.63 -45.93 -10.66
CA PHE A 7 -2.85 -45.16 -9.70
C PHE A 7 -3.20 -43.69 -9.88
N ALA A 8 -3.89 -43.18 -8.86
CA ALA A 8 -4.46 -41.86 -8.77
C ALA A 8 -3.41 -40.77 -9.04
N PHE A 9 -3.71 -39.89 -10.01
CA PHE A 9 -3.14 -38.55 -10.03
C PHE A 9 -3.57 -37.90 -8.71
N ALA A 10 -2.63 -37.78 -7.77
CA ALA A 10 -2.83 -37.02 -6.54
C ALA A 10 -3.09 -35.57 -6.94
N LEU A 11 -4.37 -35.22 -6.99
CA LEU A 11 -4.87 -33.86 -7.10
C LEU A 11 -4.52 -33.17 -5.77
N LEU A 12 -3.24 -32.86 -5.54
CA LEU A 12 -2.86 -31.76 -4.66
C LEU A 12 -3.25 -30.47 -5.38
N SER A 13 -4.56 -30.26 -5.51
CA SER A 13 -5.13 -28.95 -5.75
C SER A 13 -4.63 -28.10 -4.60
N LEU A 14 -3.62 -27.28 -4.91
CA LEU A 14 -3.09 -26.27 -4.03
C LEU A 14 -4.28 -25.52 -3.45
N LEU A 15 -4.54 -25.68 -2.15
CA LEU A 15 -5.17 -24.62 -1.38
C LEU A 15 -4.16 -23.47 -1.35
N ARG A 16 -3.98 -22.80 -2.49
CA ARG A 16 -3.44 -21.45 -2.54
C ARG A 16 -4.45 -20.61 -1.78
N GLY A 17 -4.19 -20.40 -0.49
CA GLY A 17 -4.85 -19.31 0.20
C GLY A 17 -4.64 -18.07 -0.65
N ALA A 18 -5.73 -17.41 -1.07
CA ALA A 18 -5.62 -16.15 -1.79
C ALA A 18 -4.78 -15.22 -0.92
N SER A 19 -3.60 -14.87 -1.42
CA SER A 19 -2.76 -13.86 -0.80
C SER A 19 -2.90 -12.60 -1.63
N ALA A 20 -2.74 -11.44 -1.02
CA ALA A 20 -2.72 -10.17 -1.70
C ALA A 20 -1.49 -9.36 -1.28
N SER A 21 -1.01 -8.53 -2.18
CA SER A 21 0.08 -7.58 -1.92
C SER A 21 -0.34 -6.17 -2.26
N ILE A 22 0.20 -5.19 -1.55
CA ILE A 22 0.08 -3.79 -1.92
C ILE A 22 0.96 -3.55 -3.16
N TYR A 23 0.35 -3.03 -4.23
CA TYR A 23 1.07 -2.75 -5.48
C TYR A 23 1.11 -1.27 -5.84
N ASN A 24 0.25 -0.44 -5.24
CA ASN A 24 0.24 1.00 -5.47
C ASN A 24 -0.49 1.77 -4.36
N ILE A 25 -0.47 3.09 -4.48
CA ILE A 25 -1.25 4.03 -3.67
C ILE A 25 -2.10 4.93 -4.55
N THR A 26 -3.18 5.47 -3.99
CA THR A 26 -3.98 6.51 -4.64
C THR A 26 -4.45 7.57 -3.65
N PHE A 27 -4.52 8.81 -4.15
CA PHE A 27 -4.94 9.99 -3.42
C PHE A 27 -6.06 10.73 -4.16
N PRO A 28 -6.90 11.51 -3.45
CA PRO A 28 -7.79 12.45 -4.07
C PRO A 28 -6.99 13.42 -4.94
N ALA A 29 -7.50 13.74 -6.13
CA ALA A 29 -6.82 14.67 -7.05
C ALA A 29 -6.61 16.05 -6.43
N THR A 30 -7.50 16.45 -5.51
CA THR A 30 -7.43 17.73 -4.80
C THR A 30 -7.82 17.52 -3.34
N VAL A 31 -7.04 18.12 -2.43
CA VAL A 31 -7.31 18.12 -0.99
C VAL A 31 -7.31 19.54 -0.45
N GLU A 32 -8.19 19.79 0.52
CA GLU A 32 -8.22 21.08 1.21
C GLU A 32 -7.23 21.11 2.37
N VAL A 33 -6.51 22.22 2.53
CA VAL A 33 -5.64 22.42 3.69
C VAL A 33 -6.50 22.40 4.97
N HIS A 34 -5.97 21.81 6.05
CA HIS A 34 -6.65 21.63 7.34
C HIS A 34 -7.86 20.68 7.35
N LYS A 35 -8.22 20.04 6.22
CA LYS A 35 -9.25 19.01 6.19
C LYS A 35 -8.65 17.61 6.10
N GLN A 36 -9.34 16.65 6.71
CA GLN A 36 -9.00 15.25 6.56
C GLN A 36 -9.38 14.73 5.17
N PHE A 37 -8.55 13.88 4.60
CA PHE A 37 -8.78 13.19 3.34
C PHE A 37 -8.39 11.72 3.43
N ASN A 38 -8.85 10.94 2.46
CA ASN A 38 -8.53 9.51 2.38
C ASN A 38 -7.23 9.30 1.62
N VAL A 39 -6.40 8.39 2.09
CA VAL A 39 -5.25 7.85 1.35
C VAL A 39 -5.47 6.34 1.25
N THR A 40 -5.27 5.77 0.07
CA THR A 40 -5.69 4.40 -0.20
C THR A 40 -4.52 3.58 -0.70
N LEU A 41 -4.28 2.42 -0.09
CA LEU A 41 -3.40 1.40 -0.62
C LEU A 41 -4.21 0.49 -1.55
N LEU A 42 -3.70 0.29 -2.75
CA LEU A 42 -4.26 -0.63 -3.73
C LEU A 42 -3.60 -1.99 -3.56
N THR A 43 -4.43 -3.02 -3.48
CA THR A 43 -4.01 -4.40 -3.31
C THR A 43 -4.41 -5.23 -4.51
N GLU A 44 -3.62 -6.26 -4.79
CA GLU A 44 -3.89 -7.23 -5.86
C GLU A 44 -3.57 -8.64 -5.37
N GLY A 45 -4.21 -9.64 -5.98
CA GLY A 45 -3.94 -11.04 -5.70
C GLY A 45 -2.47 -11.40 -6.02
N ASN A 46 -1.84 -12.12 -5.10
CA ASN A 46 -0.46 -12.57 -5.18
C ASN A 46 -0.35 -14.07 -4.85
N ILE A 47 0.63 -14.73 -5.44
CA ILE A 47 0.93 -16.14 -5.16
C ILE A 47 1.78 -16.32 -3.89
N GLN A 48 2.45 -15.26 -3.43
CA GLN A 48 3.28 -15.26 -2.24
C GLN A 48 2.60 -14.53 -1.10
N THR A 49 2.67 -15.11 0.10
CA THR A 49 2.21 -14.46 1.34
C THR A 49 3.04 -13.22 1.64
N SER A 50 2.37 -12.06 1.72
CA SER A 50 2.94 -10.82 2.26
C SER A 50 2.33 -10.50 3.61
N GLN A 51 3.17 -10.24 4.61
CA GLN A 51 2.74 -9.63 5.87
C GLN A 51 3.25 -8.19 5.89
N ASP A 52 2.40 -7.24 5.48
CA ASP A 52 2.74 -5.83 5.60
C ASP A 52 2.64 -5.43 7.08
N VAL A 53 3.66 -4.77 7.61
CA VAL A 53 3.86 -4.46 9.04
C VAL A 53 3.57 -3.00 9.35
N VAL A 54 4.02 -2.08 8.49
CA VAL A 54 3.79 -0.65 8.68
C VAL A 54 3.82 0.07 7.34
N VAL A 55 2.98 1.11 7.23
CA VAL A 55 3.03 2.09 6.15
C VAL A 55 3.25 3.47 6.71
N VAL A 56 4.13 4.23 6.05
CA VAL A 56 4.35 5.64 6.33
C VAL A 56 4.02 6.43 5.07
N PHE A 57 3.19 7.46 5.21
CA PHE A 57 2.86 8.39 4.15
C PHE A 57 3.56 9.72 4.39
N GLY A 58 4.15 10.27 3.33
CA GLY A 58 4.84 11.54 3.36
C GLY A 58 4.59 12.38 2.11
N LEU A 59 4.95 13.65 2.20
CA LEU A 59 4.64 14.69 1.22
C LEU A 59 5.82 15.64 1.09
N GLN A 60 6.13 16.03 -0.15
CA GLN A 60 7.19 16.99 -0.44
C GLN A 60 6.69 18.15 -1.32
N PRO A 61 6.87 19.42 -0.90
CA PRO A 61 6.72 20.56 -1.78
C PRO A 61 7.75 20.58 -2.91
N GLY A 62 7.33 20.99 -4.12
CA GLY A 62 8.23 21.13 -5.26
C GLY A 62 8.60 19.79 -5.92
N SER A 63 9.80 19.69 -6.48
CA SER A 63 10.21 18.58 -7.35
C SER A 63 10.51 17.26 -6.64
N GLY A 64 10.44 17.19 -5.31
CA GLY A 64 10.69 15.93 -4.60
C GLY A 64 12.17 15.52 -4.57
N LEU A 65 12.49 14.55 -3.71
CA LEU A 65 13.56 13.57 -3.97
C LEU A 65 12.89 12.23 -4.25
N GLU A 66 13.19 11.61 -5.39
CA GLU A 66 12.60 10.34 -5.77
C GLU A 66 12.89 9.26 -4.71
N GLY A 67 11.88 8.45 -4.38
CA GLY A 67 11.98 7.42 -3.33
C GLY A 67 11.98 7.95 -1.89
N SER A 68 11.95 9.26 -1.68
CA SER A 68 11.87 9.87 -0.36
C SER A 68 10.42 10.09 0.09
N LEU A 69 10.19 9.96 1.40
CA LEU A 69 8.94 10.38 2.05
C LEU A 69 8.78 11.91 2.09
N GLY A 70 9.82 12.67 1.73
CA GLY A 70 9.79 14.12 1.77
C GLY A 70 9.94 14.71 3.17
N TYR A 71 9.57 15.98 3.29
CA TYR A 71 9.76 16.75 4.53
C TYR A 71 8.58 16.61 5.51
N TYR A 72 7.37 16.36 4.99
CA TYR A 72 6.17 16.30 5.81
C TYR A 72 5.68 14.86 5.93
N LYS A 73 5.65 14.34 7.15
CA LYS A 73 4.99 13.06 7.45
C LYS A 73 3.49 13.30 7.60
N LEU A 74 2.68 12.64 6.76
CA LEU A 74 1.22 12.77 6.78
C LEU A 74 0.59 11.87 7.84
N THR A 75 0.87 10.57 7.76
CA THR A 75 0.36 9.59 8.73
C THR A 75 1.23 8.33 8.74
N THR A 76 1.09 7.52 9.77
CA THR A 76 1.75 6.23 9.92
C THR A 76 0.77 5.23 10.50
N HIS A 77 0.71 4.04 9.90
CA HIS A 77 -0.21 2.99 10.34
C HIS A 77 0.52 1.65 10.40
N SER A 78 0.36 0.95 11.52
CA SER A 78 0.72 -0.46 11.59
C SER A 78 -0.25 -1.25 10.72
N LEU A 79 0.30 -2.03 9.81
CA LEU A 79 -0.40 -3.02 9.02
C LEU A 79 -0.19 -4.35 9.73
N GLY A 80 -1.25 -5.13 9.88
CA GLY A 80 -1.19 -6.46 10.49
C GLY A 80 -1.95 -7.43 9.60
N PRO A 81 -1.87 -8.75 9.86
CA PRO A 81 -2.44 -9.77 8.97
C PRO A 81 -3.95 -9.63 8.71
N ALA A 82 -4.67 -8.91 9.57
CA ALA A 82 -6.10 -8.64 9.42
C ALA A 82 -6.42 -7.44 8.49
N VAL A 83 -5.41 -6.61 8.20
CA VAL A 83 -5.54 -5.37 7.41
C VAL A 83 -4.73 -5.48 6.12
N SER A 84 -3.57 -6.15 6.15
CA SER A 84 -2.79 -6.53 4.98
C SER A 84 -3.26 -7.87 4.41
N ASN A 85 -2.78 -8.23 3.23
CA ASN A 85 -3.13 -9.50 2.57
C ASN A 85 -4.63 -9.66 2.24
N VAL A 86 -5.28 -8.56 1.86
CA VAL A 86 -6.68 -8.49 1.44
C VAL A 86 -6.79 -8.01 -0.01
N GLU A 87 -7.76 -8.52 -0.78
CA GLU A 87 -7.99 -8.14 -2.18
C GLU A 87 -8.89 -6.90 -2.34
N TYR A 88 -9.05 -6.10 -1.29
CA TYR A 88 -9.78 -4.83 -1.33
C TYR A 88 -8.90 -3.66 -0.88
N PRO A 89 -9.18 -2.43 -1.37
CA PRO A 89 -8.38 -1.26 -1.03
C PRO A 89 -8.39 -0.96 0.47
N ILE A 90 -7.23 -0.58 1.02
CA ILE A 90 -7.06 -0.25 2.43
C ILE A 90 -7.02 1.27 2.57
N VAL A 91 -7.97 1.83 3.33
CA VAL A 91 -8.18 3.29 3.41
C VAL A 91 -7.75 3.83 4.76
N PHE A 92 -6.93 4.89 4.74
CA PHE A 92 -6.51 5.64 5.91
C PHE A 92 -6.93 7.10 5.83
N LYS A 93 -7.03 7.75 7.00
CA LYS A 93 -7.25 9.20 7.09
C LYS A 93 -5.91 9.90 7.22
N ALA A 94 -5.71 10.94 6.42
CA ALA A 94 -4.57 11.85 6.51
C ALA A 94 -5.07 13.29 6.59
N ILE A 95 -4.22 14.18 7.06
CA ILE A 95 -4.45 15.63 7.08
C ILE A 95 -3.16 16.32 6.63
N LEU A 96 -3.29 17.40 5.87
CA LEU A 96 -2.13 18.23 5.54
C LEU A 96 -1.63 18.94 6.80
N PRO A 97 -0.30 19.11 6.97
CA PRO A 97 0.23 19.87 8.08
C PRO A 97 -0.25 21.34 8.02
N PRO A 98 -0.41 22.02 9.15
CA PRO A 98 -1.03 23.36 9.20
C PRO A 98 -0.32 24.42 8.34
N ASN A 99 1.00 24.29 8.17
CA ASN A 99 1.82 25.24 7.42
C ASN A 99 2.04 24.79 5.96
N PHE A 100 1.21 23.89 5.43
CA PHE A 100 1.37 23.40 4.06
C PHE A 100 0.93 24.47 3.05
N PRO A 101 1.72 24.75 1.99
CA PRO A 101 1.38 25.77 1.01
C PRO A 101 0.09 25.45 0.25
N SER A 102 -0.85 26.40 0.23
CA SER A 102 -2.06 26.34 -0.59
C SER A 102 -1.86 27.13 -1.88
N THR A 103 -1.32 26.46 -2.89
CA THR A 103 -0.91 27.12 -4.14
C THR A 103 -1.51 26.49 -5.39
N ASN A 104 -2.48 25.55 -5.25
CA ASN A 104 -3.00 24.74 -6.35
C ASN A 104 -1.92 23.99 -7.16
N ALA A 105 -0.69 23.90 -6.62
CA ALA A 105 0.38 23.13 -7.22
C ALA A 105 0.19 21.63 -6.97
N LYS A 106 0.78 20.82 -7.84
CA LYS A 106 0.87 19.37 -7.65
C LYS A 106 2.06 19.03 -6.76
N TYR A 107 1.84 18.12 -5.84
CA TYR A 107 2.82 17.68 -4.86
C TYR A 107 2.95 16.16 -4.88
N PRO A 108 4.17 15.61 -4.95
CA PRO A 108 4.38 14.18 -4.80
C PRO A 108 4.02 13.75 -3.38
N VAL A 109 3.17 12.73 -3.30
CA VAL A 109 2.88 12.00 -2.08
C VAL A 109 3.50 10.62 -2.21
N THR A 110 4.30 10.26 -1.22
CA THR A 110 5.02 9.00 -1.21
C THR A 110 4.49 8.13 -0.07
N ALA A 111 4.35 6.84 -0.32
CA ALA A 111 4.12 5.85 0.73
C ALA A 111 5.24 4.83 0.72
N THR A 112 5.80 4.53 1.89
CA THR A 112 6.73 3.41 2.06
C THR A 112 6.09 2.38 2.96
N VAL A 113 6.01 1.15 2.45
CA VAL A 113 5.49 -0.02 3.15
C VAL A 113 6.65 -0.92 3.53
N PHE A 114 6.71 -1.32 4.79
CA PHE A 114 7.61 -2.37 5.27
C PHE A 114 6.83 -3.67 5.44
N SER A 115 7.34 -4.74 4.84
CA SER A 115 6.68 -6.04 4.80
C SER A 115 7.65 -7.18 5.11
N LEU A 116 7.09 -8.30 5.54
CA LEU A 116 7.77 -9.59 5.70
C LEU A 116 7.22 -10.56 4.65
N LEU A 117 8.09 -11.07 3.78
CA LEU A 117 7.72 -11.88 2.63
C LEU A 117 8.01 -13.37 2.85
N GLY A 118 7.05 -14.21 2.44
CA GLY A 118 7.17 -15.66 2.42
C GLY A 118 7.34 -16.31 3.79
N THR A 119 7.62 -17.61 3.79
CA THR A 119 7.72 -18.43 5.02
C THR A 119 8.87 -18.01 5.94
N TYR A 120 9.92 -17.42 5.38
CA TYR A 120 11.11 -17.01 6.14
C TYR A 120 11.01 -15.56 6.64
N ASN A 121 9.88 -14.87 6.46
CA ASN A 121 9.67 -13.49 6.89
C ASN A 121 10.79 -12.55 6.42
N THR A 122 11.15 -12.64 5.14
CA THR A 122 12.23 -11.81 4.59
C THR A 122 11.81 -10.33 4.59
N PRO A 123 12.59 -9.42 5.19
CA PRO A 123 12.24 -8.00 5.23
C PRO A 123 12.30 -7.39 3.83
N SER A 124 11.29 -6.59 3.49
CA SER A 124 11.17 -5.88 2.22
C SER A 124 10.60 -4.49 2.43
N PHE A 125 11.04 -3.54 1.59
CA PHE A 125 10.48 -2.20 1.51
C PHE A 125 9.96 -1.95 0.10
N ALA A 126 8.73 -1.44 0.00
CA ALA A 126 8.15 -0.98 -1.25
C ALA A 126 7.77 0.49 -1.10
N THR A 127 8.19 1.31 -2.07
CA THR A 127 7.90 2.74 -2.09
C THR A 127 7.08 3.07 -3.33
N PHE A 128 5.97 3.74 -3.11
CA PHE A 128 5.02 4.15 -4.13
C PHE A 128 4.86 5.66 -4.11
N SER A 129 4.54 6.26 -5.24
CA SER A 129 4.29 7.69 -5.34
C SER A 129 3.08 8.00 -6.21
N ASP A 130 2.36 9.04 -5.82
CA ASP A 130 1.27 9.64 -6.56
C ASP A 130 1.34 11.17 -6.41
N THR A 131 0.45 11.92 -7.04
CA THR A 131 0.42 13.39 -6.97
C THR A 131 -0.92 13.91 -6.46
N VAL A 132 -0.86 14.93 -5.60
CA VAL A 132 -2.04 15.62 -5.07
C VAL A 132 -1.95 17.12 -5.33
N SER A 133 -3.08 17.76 -5.63
CA SER A 133 -3.18 19.23 -5.68
C SER A 133 -3.79 19.76 -4.38
N THR A 134 -3.35 20.92 -3.90
CA THR A 134 -3.93 21.54 -2.70
C THR A 134 -4.83 22.72 -3.03
N THR A 135 -5.91 22.89 -2.28
CA THR A 135 -6.81 24.05 -2.41
C THR A 135 -7.20 24.60 -1.04
N GLY A 136 -7.65 25.86 -0.97
CA GLY A 136 -8.08 26.53 0.26
C GLY A 136 -7.32 27.83 0.55
N TYR A 137 -7.98 28.79 1.18
CA TYR A 137 -7.40 30.05 1.66
C TYR A 137 -7.34 30.03 3.18
#